data_AF-Q6VAT0-F1
#
_entry.id   AF-Q6VAT0-F1
#
_cell.length_a   1.000
_cell.length_b   1.000
_cell.length_c   1.000
_cell.angle_alpha   90.00
_cell.angle_beta   90.00
_cell.angle_gamma   90.00
#
_symmetry.space_group_name_H-M   'P 1'
#
loop_
_entity.id
_entity.type
_entity.pdbx_description
1 polymer ?
#
loop_
_entity_poly.entity_id
_entity_poly.type
_entity_poly.pdbx_seq_one_letter_code
_entity_poly.pdbx_strand_id
1 'polypeptide(L)'
;MLFSYCLFMGLLSWLFFNFSKTMIIEVDLFSLSSMNFGFLMVLDKISISFSMVVTLISGSVFLFSQKYMEEDPFKDRFTWILMSFVISMNLLIFSGSLFFILL
;
A
#
# COMPACT_ATOMS: atom_id res chain seq x y z
N MET A 1 -13.47 2.26 6.21
CA MET A 1 -12.24 2.85 5.64
C MET A 1 -11.37 1.81 4.93
N LEU A 2 -10.82 0.80 5.62
CA LEU A 2 -9.99 -0.22 4.95
C LEU A 2 -10.79 -1.06 3.93
N PHE A 3 -12.00 -1.50 4.27
CA PHE A 3 -12.85 -2.24 3.32
C PHE A 3 -13.28 -1.40 2.11
N SER A 4 -13.60 -0.12 2.30
CA SER A 4 -13.91 0.77 1.17
C SER A 4 -12.70 0.99 0.26
N TYR A 5 -11.49 1.06 0.84
CA TYR A 5 -10.25 1.13 0.07
C TYR A 5 -9.95 -0.19 -0.66
N CYS A 6 -10.20 -1.34 -0.03
CA CYS A 6 -10.09 -2.65 -0.67
C CYS A 6 -11.02 -2.76 -1.90
N LEU A 7 -12.28 -2.30 -1.78
CA LEU A 7 -13.21 -2.30 -2.91
C LEU A 7 -12.73 -1.37 -4.03
N PHE A 8 -12.22 -0.19 -3.69
CA PHE A 8 -11.67 0.75 -4.66
C PHE A 8 -10.46 0.15 -5.41
N MET A 9 -9.51 -0.44 -4.69
CA MET A 9 -8.35 -1.12 -5.30
C MET A 9 -8.76 -2.33 -6.13
N GLY A 10 -9.79 -3.07 -5.71
CA GLY A 10 -10.36 -4.16 -6.50
C GLY A 10 -10.93 -3.68 -7.84
N LEU A 11 -11.71 -2.60 -7.84
CA LEU A 11 -12.25 -2.00 -9.07
C LEU A 11 -11.13 -1.50 -10.00
N LEU A 12 -10.11 -0.84 -9.44
CA LEU A 12 -8.91 -0.43 -10.18
C LEU A 12 -8.19 -1.62 -10.80
N SER A 13 -8.00 -2.71 -10.06
CA SER A 13 -7.34 -3.91 -10.57
C SER A 13 -8.08 -4.48 -11.78
N TRP A 14 -9.42 -4.47 -11.74
CA TRP A 14 -10.24 -4.97 -12.84
C TRP A 14 -10.15 -4.08 -14.08
N LEU A 15 -10.13 -2.76 -13.90
CA LEU A 15 -9.90 -1.81 -15.00
C LEU A 15 -8.53 -2.04 -15.66
N PHE A 16 -7.46 -2.14 -14.87
CA PHE A 16 -6.12 -2.39 -15.40
C PHE A 16 -5.99 -3.75 -16.08
N PHE A 17 -6.73 -4.76 -15.60
CA PHE A 17 -6.78 -6.06 -16.27
C PHE A 17 -7.38 -5.96 -17.67
N ASN A 18 -8.46 -5.18 -17.84
CA ASN A 18 -9.11 -4.99 -19.12
C ASN A 18 -8.26 -4.17 -20.11
N PHE A 19 -7.53 -3.17 -19.63
CA PHE A 19 -6.68 -2.35 -20.50
C PHE A 19 -5.31 -2.98 -20.79
N SER A 20 -4.88 -3.99 -20.00
CA SER A 20 -3.56 -4.63 -20.10
C SER A 20 -2.36 -3.67 -20.11
N LYS A 21 -2.55 -2.46 -19.56
CA LYS A 21 -1.51 -1.43 -19.49
C LYS A 21 -0.83 -1.45 -18.14
N THR A 22 0.44 -1.08 -18.14
CA THR A 22 1.25 -0.78 -16.97
C THR A 22 1.47 0.72 -16.94
N MET A 23 1.32 1.36 -15.78
CA MET A 23 1.60 2.79 -15.62
C MET A 23 2.81 2.95 -14.70
N ILE A 24 3.85 3.59 -15.22
CA ILE A 24 5.06 3.90 -14.46
C ILE A 24 5.07 5.41 -14.23
N ILE A 25 5.25 5.80 -12.98
CA ILE A 25 5.35 7.20 -12.56
C ILE A 25 6.78 7.40 -12.05
N GLU A 26 7.53 8.23 -12.75
CA GLU A 26 8.88 8.66 -12.36
C GLU A 26 8.80 10.07 -11.78
N VAL A 27 9.33 10.26 -10.58
CA VAL A 27 9.40 11.54 -9.88
C VAL A 27 10.85 11.81 -9.52
N ASP A 28 11.48 12.76 -10.19
CA ASP A 28 12.82 13.21 -9.83
C ASP A 28 12.77 14.04 -8.54
N LEU A 29 13.40 13.56 -7.46
CA LEU A 29 13.46 14.25 -6.17
C LEU A 29 14.60 15.27 -6.17
N PHE A 30 15.83 14.81 -6.44
CA PHE A 30 17.03 15.66 -6.41
C PHE A 30 18.09 15.17 -7.40
N SER A 31 18.74 16.10 -8.07
CA SER A 31 19.95 15.85 -8.84
C SER A 31 21.18 16.30 -8.06
N LEU A 32 22.05 15.35 -7.70
CA LEU A 32 23.35 15.62 -7.09
C LEU A 32 24.42 15.35 -8.15
N SER A 33 24.93 16.44 -8.74
CA SER A 33 26.00 16.50 -9.76
C SER A 33 25.88 15.52 -10.94
N SER A 34 26.09 14.22 -10.73
CA SER A 34 26.00 13.14 -11.72
C SER A 34 24.96 12.06 -11.42
N MET A 35 24.29 12.10 -10.27
CA MET A 35 23.29 11.12 -9.84
C MET A 35 21.93 11.80 -9.61
N ASN A 36 20.91 11.35 -10.34
CA ASN A 36 19.53 11.75 -10.11
C ASN A 36 18.89 10.74 -9.15
N PHE A 37 18.47 11.22 -7.99
CA PHE A 37 17.59 10.48 -7.11
C PHE A 37 16.15 10.65 -7.59
N GLY A 38 15.64 9.63 -8.28
CA GLY A 38 14.25 9.52 -8.68
C GLY A 38 13.49 8.53 -7.81
N PHE A 39 12.25 8.86 -7.50
CA PHE A 39 11.28 7.92 -6.97
C PHE A 39 10.46 7.35 -8.12
N LEU A 40 10.45 6.02 -8.24
CA LEU A 40 9.75 5.30 -9.29
C LEU A 40 8.60 4.53 -8.65
N MET A 41 7.38 4.75 -9.13
CA MET A 41 6.17 4.01 -8.73
C MET A 41 5.62 3.21 -9.90
N VAL A 42 5.32 1.93 -9.66
CA VAL A 42 4.81 0.99 -10.66
C VAL A 42 3.37 0.58 -10.34
N LEU A 43 2.45 1.04 -11.19
CA LEU A 43 1.03 0.71 -11.13
C LEU A 43 0.69 -0.32 -12.20
N ASP A 44 0.72 -1.58 -11.78
CA ASP A 44 0.46 -2.75 -12.61
C ASP A 44 -0.72 -3.53 -12.06
N LYS A 45 -1.33 -4.38 -12.91
CA LYS A 45 -2.39 -5.30 -12.49
C LYS A 45 -1.98 -6.17 -11.28
N ILE A 46 -0.69 -6.51 -11.18
CA ILE A 46 -0.15 -7.34 -10.10
C ILE A 46 -0.01 -6.50 -8.82
N SER A 47 0.59 -5.31 -8.88
CA SER A 47 0.77 -4.46 -7.69
C SER A 47 -0.58 -4.02 -7.12
N ILE A 48 -1.54 -3.66 -7.98
CA ILE A 48 -2.88 -3.25 -7.54
C ILE A 48 -3.64 -4.44 -6.93
N SER A 49 -3.63 -5.63 -7.55
CA SER A 49 -4.32 -6.80 -6.97
C SER A 49 -3.68 -7.26 -5.65
N PHE A 50 -2.36 -7.17 -5.52
CA PHE A 50 -1.68 -7.48 -4.27
C PHE A 50 -2.01 -6.45 -3.16
N SER A 51 -2.09 -5.15 -3.51
CA SER A 51 -2.55 -4.10 -2.58
C SER A 51 -3.99 -4.36 -2.06
N MET A 52 -4.87 -4.89 -2.91
CA MET A 52 -6.24 -5.29 -2.52
C MET A 52 -6.21 -6.42 -1.47
N VAL A 53 -5.37 -7.45 -1.66
CA VAL A 53 -5.27 -8.58 -0.72
C VAL A 53 -4.73 -8.13 0.63
N VAL A 54 -3.67 -7.30 0.65
CA VAL A 54 -3.08 -6.78 1.89
C VAL A 54 -4.09 -5.91 2.66
N THR A 55 -4.88 -5.10 1.97
CA THR A 55 -5.91 -4.27 2.59
C THR A 55 -7.12 -5.07 3.08
N LEU A 56 -7.43 -6.19 2.43
CA LEU A 56 -8.45 -7.15 2.89
C LEU A 56 -8.02 -7.86 4.18
N ILE A 57 -6.79 -8.39 4.22
CA ILE A 57 -6.25 -9.09 5.40
C ILE A 57 -6.14 -8.11 6.58
N SER A 58 -5.64 -6.91 6.35
CA SER A 58 -5.56 -5.91 7.43
C SER A 58 -6.94 -5.44 7.90
N GLY A 59 -7.93 -5.37 7.01
CA GLY A 59 -9.32 -5.11 7.38
C GLY A 59 -9.89 -6.17 8.33
N SER A 60 -9.61 -7.46 8.10
CA SER A 60 -10.06 -8.54 9.00
C SER A 60 -9.33 -8.52 10.34
N VAL A 61 -8.01 -8.27 10.34
CA VAL A 61 -7.22 -8.09 11.57
C VAL A 61 -7.73 -6.90 12.38
N PHE A 62 -8.08 -5.79 11.72
CA PHE A 62 -8.62 -4.61 12.38
C PHE A 62 -9.97 -4.92 13.06
N LEU A 63 -10.89 -5.59 12.36
CA LEU A 63 -12.18 -6.01 12.93
C LEU A 63 -12.00 -6.94 14.13
N PHE A 64 -11.08 -7.91 14.02
CA PHE A 64 -10.75 -8.80 15.13
C PHE A 64 -10.17 -8.03 16.33
N SER A 65 -9.26 -7.08 16.07
CA SER A 65 -8.60 -6.29 17.12
C SER A 65 -9.56 -5.44 17.94
N GLN A 66 -10.69 -4.99 17.37
CA GLN A 66 -11.68 -4.20 18.10
C GLN A 66 -12.32 -4.98 19.25
N LYS A 67 -12.55 -6.28 19.06
CA LYS A 67 -13.09 -7.16 20.09
C LYS A 67 -12.02 -7.76 20.98
N TYR A 68 -10.85 -8.05 20.42
CA TYR A 68 -9.75 -8.62 21.17
C TYR A 68 -9.12 -7.63 22.17
N MET A 69 -8.98 -6.36 21.78
CA MET A 69 -8.38 -5.29 22.60
C MET A 69 -9.43 -4.37 23.25
N GLU A 70 -10.67 -4.85 23.44
CA GLU A 70 -11.77 -4.00 23.93
C GLU A 70 -11.53 -3.47 25.35
N GLU A 71 -10.90 -4.29 26.20
CA GLU A 71 -10.60 -3.95 27.61
C GLU A 71 -9.23 -3.26 27.81
N ASP A 72 -8.42 -3.12 26.75
CA ASP A 72 -7.10 -2.52 26.84
C ASP A 72 -7.14 -0.98 26.76
N PRO A 73 -6.52 -0.26 27.71
CA PRO A 73 -6.52 1.21 27.72
C PRO A 73 -5.69 1.82 26.57
N PHE A 74 -4.80 1.05 25.95
CA PHE A 74 -3.92 1.50 24.86
C PHE A 74 -4.31 0.96 23.48
N LYS A 75 -5.57 0.52 23.29
CA LYS A 75 -6.08 0.04 22.00
C LYS A 75 -5.83 1.01 20.84
N ASP A 76 -5.91 2.32 21.11
CA ASP A 76 -5.68 3.33 20.08
C ASP A 76 -4.24 3.25 19.56
N ARG A 77 -3.23 3.08 20.42
CA ARG A 77 -1.82 2.95 19.99
C ARG A 77 -1.63 1.78 19.05
N PHE A 78 -2.26 0.65 19.34
CA PHE A 78 -2.24 -0.52 18.46
C PHE A 78 -2.85 -0.21 17.10
N THR A 79 -3.99 0.49 17.06
CA THR A 79 -4.62 0.87 15.79
C THR A 79 -3.75 1.80 14.94
N TRP A 80 -3.06 2.77 15.54
CA TRP A 80 -2.11 3.64 14.83
C TRP A 80 -0.94 2.83 14.22
N ILE A 81 -0.36 1.91 15.00
CA ILE A 81 0.71 1.04 14.52
C ILE A 81 0.22 0.18 13.36
N LEU A 82 -0.93 -0.48 13.50
CA LEU A 82 -1.52 -1.31 12.45
C LEU A 82 -1.78 -0.49 11.17
N MET A 83 -2.36 0.71 11.30
CA MET A 83 -2.60 1.58 10.14
C MET A 83 -1.29 2.03 9.47
N SER A 84 -0.26 2.36 10.25
CA SER A 84 1.05 2.73 9.69
C SER A 84 1.71 1.58 8.95
N PHE A 85 1.55 0.35 9.44
CA PHE A 85 2.05 -0.87 8.82
C PHE A 85 1.33 -1.16 7.49
N VAL A 86 0.01 -0.97 7.43
CA VAL A 86 -0.73 -1.13 6.18
C VAL A 86 -0.28 -0.11 5.13
N ILE A 87 -0.02 1.13 5.54
CA ILE A 87 0.45 2.18 4.64
C ILE A 87 1.86 1.85 4.13
N SER A 88 2.79 1.45 5.00
CA SER A 88 4.16 1.12 4.59
C SER A 88 4.19 -0.05 3.61
N MET A 89 3.37 -1.09 3.85
CA MET A 89 3.28 -2.22 2.92
C MET A 89 2.71 -1.80 1.56
N ASN A 90 1.68 -0.96 1.51
CA ASN A 90 1.17 -0.47 0.23
C ASN A 90 2.20 0.40 -0.53
N LEU A 91 2.97 1.22 0.17
CA LEU A 91 4.05 1.99 -0.46
C LEU A 91 5.13 1.08 -1.05
N LEU A 92 5.51 0.02 -0.35
CA LEU A 92 6.48 -0.97 -0.83
C LEU A 92 5.96 -1.68 -2.09
N ILE A 93 4.69 -2.08 -2.10
CA ILE A 93 4.06 -2.77 -3.24
C ILE A 93 4.07 -1.91 -4.51
N PHE A 94 3.88 -0.59 -4.37
CA PHE A 94 3.91 0.34 -5.50
C PHE A 94 5.31 0.86 -5.81
N SER A 95 6.31 0.57 -4.99
CA SER A 95 7.67 1.02 -5.24
C SER A 95 8.30 0.25 -6.41
N GLY A 96 8.86 1.01 -7.34
CA GLY A 96 9.62 0.49 -8.49
C GLY A 96 11.12 0.76 -8.42
N SER A 97 11.60 1.38 -7.33
CA SER A 97 13.02 1.67 -7.11
C SER A 97 13.63 0.69 -6.12
N LEU A 98 14.84 0.21 -6.42
CA LEU A 98 15.56 -0.77 -5.58
C LEU A 98 15.79 -0.26 -4.16
N PHE A 99 15.99 1.05 -3.98
CA PHE A 99 16.18 1.66 -2.66
C PHE A 99 14.96 1.55 -1.76
N PHE A 100 13.75 1.63 -2.32
CA PHE A 100 12.51 1.49 -1.55
C PHE A 100 12.11 0.03 -1.31
N ILE A 101 12.64 -0.91 -2.10
CA ILE A 101 12.45 -2.34 -1.87
C ILE A 101 13.36 -2.83 -0.73
N LEU A 102 14.54 -2.24 -0.57
CA LEU A 102 15.54 -2.60 0.45
C LEU A 102 15.23 -2.06 1.85
N LEU A 103 14.36 -1.06 1.96
CA LEU A 103 14.05 -0.30 3.19
C LEU A 103 12.69 -0.74 3.74
#